data_AF-A0A2Z4RQ82-F1
#
_entry.id   AF-A0A2Z4RQ82-F1
#
_cell.length_a   1.000
_cell.length_b   1.000
_cell.length_c   1.000
_cell.angle_alpha   90.00
_cell.angle_beta   90.00
_cell.angle_gamma   90.00
#
_symmetry.space_group_name_H-M   'P 1'
#
loop_
_entity.id
_entity.type
_entity.pdbx_description
1 polymer ?
#
loop_
_entity_poly.entity_id
_entity_poly.type
_entity_poly.pdbx_seq_one_letter_code
_entity_poly.pdbx_strand_id
1 'polypeptide(L)'
;MKQQMALGSFIFGLSRNFAYSTLQRKSDGGWMNIDIMSSKPRSSQTGQGLQSLIIGGKSMYALAMERLDELRALQALRVPLPLVDGIGRNWGLWRISNLTENQSLIIDDGTAMVIDWTIELTEYTNA
;
A
#
# COMPACT_ATOMS: atom_id res chain seq x y z
N MET A 1 -5.49 -17.81 13.20
CA MET A 1 -4.33 -16.91 12.94
C MET A 1 -4.83 -15.47 12.80
N LYS A 2 -4.09 -14.47 13.31
CA LYS A 2 -4.55 -13.07 13.33
C LYS A 2 -4.36 -12.39 11.96
N GLN A 3 -5.37 -11.65 11.53
CA GLN A 3 -5.29 -10.70 10.41
C GLN A 3 -4.42 -9.51 10.82
N GLN A 4 -3.56 -9.03 9.92
CA GLN A 4 -2.73 -7.84 10.17
C GLN A 4 -3.39 -6.57 9.65
N MET A 5 -4.05 -6.65 8.49
CA MET A 5 -4.71 -5.50 7.84
C MET A 5 -5.70 -6.01 6.78
N ALA A 6 -6.70 -5.20 6.45
CA ALA A 6 -7.58 -5.42 5.31
C ALA A 6 -7.68 -4.16 4.45
N LEU A 7 -7.61 -4.35 3.13
CA LEU A 7 -7.87 -3.35 2.10
C LEU A 7 -9.13 -3.78 1.35
N GLY A 8 -10.27 -3.20 1.71
CA GLY A 8 -11.57 -3.66 1.24
C GLY A 8 -11.81 -5.12 1.62
N SER A 9 -11.99 -5.98 0.62
CA SER A 9 -12.14 -7.43 0.79
C SER A 9 -10.81 -8.19 0.92
N PHE A 10 -9.68 -7.55 0.60
CA PHE A 10 -8.38 -8.21 0.62
C PHE A 10 -7.79 -8.20 2.03
N ILE A 11 -7.43 -9.38 2.54
CA ILE A 11 -6.87 -9.55 3.87
C ILE A 11 -5.37 -9.83 3.77
N PHE A 12 -4.58 -9.00 4.46
CA PHE A 12 -3.18 -9.27 4.75
C PHE A 12 -3.05 -10.02 6.07
N GLY A 13 -2.30 -11.11 6.07
CA GLY A 13 -1.96 -11.85 7.27
C GLY A 13 -1.61 -13.30 7.03
N LEU A 14 -1.10 -13.93 8.09
CA LEU A 14 -0.72 -15.34 8.10
C LEU A 14 -1.93 -16.26 7.85
N SER A 15 -3.15 -15.81 8.19
CA SER A 15 -4.39 -16.55 7.91
C SER A 15 -4.65 -16.77 6.42
N ARG A 16 -4.05 -15.96 5.54
CA ARG A 16 -4.20 -16.04 4.08
C ARG A 16 -2.87 -16.30 3.37
N ASN A 17 -1.82 -16.71 4.10
CA ASN A 17 -0.46 -16.87 3.58
C ASN A 17 0.08 -15.64 2.81
N PHE A 18 -0.38 -14.45 3.19
CA PHE A 18 -0.05 -13.20 2.52
C PHE A 18 0.14 -12.10 3.57
N ALA A 19 1.13 -12.27 4.42
CA ALA A 19 1.48 -11.33 5.49
C ALA A 19 2.48 -10.29 4.99
N TYR A 20 2.31 -9.03 5.40
CA TYR A 20 3.34 -8.02 5.17
C TYR A 20 4.37 -8.05 6.30
N SER A 21 5.61 -7.68 5.97
CA SER A 21 6.72 -7.54 6.92
C SER A 21 7.17 -6.09 7.07
N THR A 22 6.89 -5.23 6.09
CA THR A 22 7.27 -3.82 6.10
C THR A 22 6.06 -2.92 5.81
N LEU A 23 6.00 -1.78 6.49
CA LEU A 23 5.04 -0.70 6.23
C LEU A 23 5.75 0.63 6.40
N GLN A 24 5.81 1.40 5.32
CA GLN A 24 6.32 2.76 5.31
C GLN A 24 5.15 3.71 5.06
N ARG A 25 4.97 4.70 5.94
CA ARG A 25 3.99 5.78 5.78
C ARG A 25 4.69 7.11 5.57
N LYS A 26 4.29 7.82 4.53
CA LYS A 26 4.70 9.20 4.27
C LYS A 26 3.49 10.12 4.39
N SER A 27 3.63 11.17 5.18
CA SER A 27 2.63 12.22 5.37
C SER A 27 3.30 13.56 5.18
N ASP A 28 2.63 14.46 4.48
CA ASP A 28 3.10 15.82 4.26
C ASP A 28 2.58 16.78 5.34
N GLY A 29 3.41 17.77 5.71
CA GLY A 29 3.06 18.77 6.72
C GLY A 29 2.26 19.96 6.17
N GLY A 30 2.08 20.05 4.85
CA GLY A 30 1.35 21.13 4.19
C GLY A 30 2.07 22.48 4.17
N TRP A 31 3.37 22.50 4.43
CA TRP A 31 4.17 23.72 4.48
C TRP A 31 4.79 24.02 3.12
N MET A 32 4.50 25.21 2.61
CA MET A 32 5.13 25.77 1.42
C MET A 32 6.02 26.95 1.82
N ASN A 33 7.26 26.94 1.36
CA ASN A 33 8.17 28.06 1.54
C ASN A 33 8.07 29.00 0.34
N ILE A 34 7.79 30.27 0.62
CA ILE A 34 7.69 31.34 -0.38
C ILE A 34 8.96 32.19 -0.25
N ASP A 35 9.82 32.12 -1.26
CA ASP A 35 11.05 32.91 -1.29
C ASP A 35 10.72 34.39 -1.44
N ILE A 36 11.35 35.22 -0.62
CA ILE A 36 11.23 36.67 -0.66
C ILE A 36 12.62 37.30 -0.78
N MET A 37 12.76 38.29 -1.65
CA MET A 37 14.06 38.85 -2.01
C MET A 37 14.77 39.53 -0.83
N SER A 38 14.01 40.00 0.17
CA SER A 38 14.51 40.83 1.27
C SER A 38 14.96 40.06 2.51
N SER A 39 14.65 38.76 2.63
CA SER A 39 14.90 38.00 3.86
C SER A 39 14.79 36.48 3.64
N LYS A 40 14.85 35.69 4.73
CA LYS A 40 14.63 34.24 4.66
C LYS A 40 13.23 33.92 4.10
N PRO A 41 13.06 32.77 3.43
CA PRO A 41 11.76 32.36 2.89
C PRO A 41 10.68 32.33 3.96
N ARG A 42 9.47 32.80 3.60
CA ARG A 42 8.31 32.77 4.49
C ARG A 42 7.60 31.42 4.33
N SER A 43 7.47 30.68 5.43
CA SER A 43 6.68 29.44 5.45
C SER A 43 5.19 29.76 5.58
N SER A 44 4.37 29.15 4.73
CA SER A 44 2.90 29.25 4.73
C SER A 44 2.27 27.86 4.76
N GLN A 45 1.19 27.70 5.54
CA GLN A 45 0.47 26.44 5.65
C GLN A 45 -0.66 26.38 4.60
N THR A 46 -0.52 25.50 3.63
CA THR A 46 -1.42 25.34 2.47
C THR A 46 -2.39 24.16 2.58
N GLY A 47 -2.28 23.38 3.67
CA GLY A 47 -3.05 22.16 3.89
C GLY A 47 -2.22 20.91 3.60
N GLN A 48 -2.55 19.82 4.29
CA GLN A 48 -1.82 18.56 4.17
C GLN A 48 -2.04 17.92 2.80
N GLY A 49 -0.95 17.57 2.12
CA GLY A 49 -1.02 16.72 0.92
C GLY A 49 -1.45 15.28 1.22
N LEU A 50 -1.86 14.56 0.18
CA LEU A 50 -2.26 13.15 0.30
C LEU A 50 -1.15 12.29 0.87
N GLN A 51 -1.51 11.38 1.78
CA GLN A 51 -0.57 10.41 2.33
C GLN A 51 -0.26 9.28 1.34
N SER A 52 0.91 8.67 1.50
CA SER A 52 1.28 7.44 0.78
C SER A 52 1.70 6.33 1.74
N LEU A 53 1.31 5.11 1.43
CA LEU A 53 1.75 3.90 2.11
C LEU A 53 2.48 2.99 1.14
N ILE A 54 3.59 2.44 1.58
CA ILE A 54 4.31 1.38 0.88
C ILE A 54 4.31 0.17 1.81
N ILE A 55 3.68 -0.90 1.37
CA ILE A 55 3.56 -2.14 2.15
C ILE A 55 4.31 -3.23 1.37
N GLY A 56 5.23 -3.90 2.04
CA GLY A 56 6.07 -4.94 1.43
C GLY A 56 6.04 -6.24 2.20
N GLY A 57 6.25 -7.33 1.47
CA GLY A 57 6.28 -8.66 2.05
C GLY A 57 6.90 -9.70 1.12
N LYS A 58 7.00 -10.91 1.66
CA LYS A 58 7.42 -12.10 0.92
C LYS A 58 6.36 -13.17 1.10
N SER A 59 5.93 -13.76 0.00
CA SER A 59 4.97 -14.85 -0.06
C SER A 59 5.50 -15.97 -0.95
N MET A 60 4.87 -17.14 -0.91
CA MET A 60 5.41 -18.35 -1.52
C MET A 60 4.33 -19.12 -2.26
N TYR A 61 4.75 -19.87 -3.29
CA TYR A 61 3.94 -20.81 -4.07
C TYR A 61 2.80 -20.17 -4.89
N ALA A 62 2.06 -21.02 -5.60
CA ALA A 62 0.96 -20.62 -6.48
C ALA A 62 -0.11 -19.75 -5.79
N LEU A 63 -0.40 -20.02 -4.52
CA LEU A 63 -1.36 -19.22 -3.74
C LEU A 63 -0.94 -17.74 -3.71
N ALA A 64 0.35 -17.42 -3.59
CA ALA A 64 0.81 -16.04 -3.60
C ALA A 64 0.53 -15.33 -4.93
N MET A 65 0.65 -16.04 -6.05
CA MET A 65 0.35 -15.52 -7.39
C MET A 65 -1.14 -15.19 -7.50
N GLU A 66 -2.02 -16.09 -7.07
CA GLU A 66 -3.47 -15.88 -7.05
C GLU A 66 -3.85 -14.64 -6.21
N ARG A 67 -3.21 -14.45 -5.04
CA ARG A 67 -3.43 -13.29 -4.19
C ARG A 67 -2.98 -11.98 -4.85
N LEU A 68 -1.90 -12.01 -5.62
CA LEU A 68 -1.44 -10.84 -6.37
C LEU A 68 -2.40 -10.50 -7.51
N ASP A 69 -2.97 -11.50 -8.17
CA ASP A 69 -4.01 -11.29 -9.18
C ASP A 69 -5.31 -10.75 -8.59
N GLU A 70 -5.69 -11.16 -7.37
CA GLU A 70 -6.79 -10.51 -6.63
C GLU A 70 -6.51 -9.01 -6.38
N LEU A 71 -5.28 -8.65 -5.99
CA LEU A 71 -4.89 -7.25 -5.80
C LEU A 71 -4.94 -6.46 -7.12
N ARG A 72 -4.50 -7.06 -8.23
CA ARG A 72 -4.62 -6.45 -9.57
C ARG A 72 -6.07 -6.28 -9.99
N ALA A 73 -6.94 -7.25 -9.70
CA ALA A 73 -8.35 -7.13 -9.96
C ALA A 73 -8.97 -5.96 -9.18
N LEU A 74 -8.61 -5.81 -7.89
CA LEU A 74 -9.02 -4.67 -7.07
C LEU A 74 -8.48 -3.34 -7.61
N GLN A 75 -7.23 -3.31 -8.08
CA GLN A 75 -6.64 -2.13 -8.72
C GLN A 75 -7.39 -1.75 -10.00
N ALA A 76 -7.80 -2.74 -10.80
CA ALA A 76 -8.54 -2.54 -12.05
C ALA A 76 -9.94 -1.96 -11.85
N LEU A 77 -10.55 -2.13 -10.66
CA LEU A 77 -11.81 -1.49 -10.31
C LEU A 77 -11.68 0.05 -10.26
N ARG A 78 -10.47 0.58 -10.03
CA ARG A 78 -10.19 2.03 -9.94
C ARG A 78 -11.06 2.76 -8.91
N VAL A 79 -11.48 2.05 -7.87
CA VAL A 79 -12.25 2.60 -6.75
C VAL A 79 -11.37 2.70 -5.51
N PRO A 80 -11.58 3.71 -4.66
CA PRO A 80 -10.95 3.75 -3.35
C PRO A 80 -11.53 2.65 -2.45
N LEU A 81 -10.68 2.01 -1.67
CA LEU A 81 -11.01 0.92 -0.75
C LEU A 81 -10.76 1.34 0.69
N PRO A 82 -11.59 0.92 1.66
CA PRO A 82 -11.34 1.17 3.07
C PRO A 82 -10.13 0.36 3.53
N LEU A 83 -9.25 0.99 4.31
CA LEU A 83 -8.09 0.33 4.90
C LEU A 83 -8.28 0.24 6.42
N VAL A 84 -8.21 -0.98 6.97
CA VAL A 84 -8.42 -1.24 8.41
C VAL A 84 -7.32 -2.17 8.91
N ASP A 85 -6.67 -1.83 10.02
CA ASP A 85 -5.65 -2.71 10.61
C ASP A 85 -6.24 -3.80 11.51
N GLY A 86 -5.41 -4.78 11.87
CA GLY A 86 -5.79 -5.93 12.69
C GLY A 86 -6.12 -5.60 14.15
N ILE A 87 -5.86 -4.36 14.60
CA ILE A 87 -6.26 -3.85 15.92
C ILE A 87 -7.54 -3.01 15.86
N GLY A 88 -8.16 -2.88 14.67
CA GLY A 88 -9.46 -2.25 14.47
C GLY A 88 -9.41 -0.75 14.17
N ARG A 89 -8.24 -0.17 13.91
CA ARG A 89 -8.13 1.23 13.49
C ARG A 89 -8.55 1.33 12.02
N ASN A 90 -9.45 2.27 11.75
CA ASN A 90 -9.77 2.68 10.38
C ASN A 90 -8.75 3.73 9.91
N TRP A 91 -8.14 3.49 8.74
CA TRP A 91 -7.15 4.37 8.12
C TRP A 91 -7.76 5.23 7.00
N GLY A 92 -9.06 5.12 6.76
CA GLY A 92 -9.76 5.87 5.71
C GLY A 92 -9.78 5.13 4.37
N LEU A 93 -9.91 5.90 3.30
CA LEU A 93 -10.01 5.40 1.93
C LEU A 93 -8.67 5.50 1.22
N TRP A 94 -8.29 4.41 0.55
CA TRP A 94 -6.99 4.27 -0.11
C TRP A 94 -7.17 3.68 -1.50
N ARG A 95 -6.41 4.16 -2.47
CA ARG A 95 -6.34 3.57 -3.82
C ARG A 95 -5.02 2.85 -4.02
N ILE A 96 -5.06 1.77 -4.79
CA ILE A 96 -3.85 1.03 -5.22
C ILE A 96 -3.21 1.82 -6.37
N SER A 97 -2.07 2.44 -6.10
CA SER A 97 -1.32 3.23 -7.07
C SER A 97 -0.37 2.35 -7.89
N ASN A 98 0.36 1.46 -7.22
CA ASN A 98 1.30 0.55 -7.86
C ASN A 98 1.32 -0.80 -7.14
N LEU A 99 1.56 -1.87 -7.91
CA LEU A 99 1.82 -3.21 -7.41
C LEU A 99 3.01 -3.78 -8.16
N THR A 100 4.07 -4.07 -7.42
CA THR A 100 5.29 -4.70 -7.94
C THR A 100 5.44 -6.08 -7.33
N GLU A 101 5.75 -7.08 -8.16
CA GLU A 101 6.16 -8.41 -7.71
C GLU A 101 7.48 -8.81 -8.37
N ASN A 102 8.29 -9.58 -7.64
CA ASN A 102 9.51 -10.21 -8.12
C ASN A 102 9.46 -11.70 -7.79
N GLN A 103 9.32 -12.52 -8.81
CA GLN A 103 9.18 -13.97 -8.70
C GLN A 103 10.54 -14.65 -8.87
N SER A 104 10.82 -15.64 -8.02
CA SER A 104 12.09 -16.37 -8.00
C SER A 104 11.88 -17.85 -7.68
N LEU A 105 12.88 -18.67 -8.03
CA LEU A 105 12.83 -20.12 -7.88
C LEU A 105 11.61 -20.72 -8.60
N ILE A 106 11.52 -20.45 -9.90
CA ILE A 106 10.43 -20.91 -10.75
C ILE A 106 10.63 -22.39 -11.07
N ILE A 107 9.61 -23.21 -10.84
CA ILE A 107 9.63 -24.63 -11.18
C ILE A 107 9.12 -24.88 -12.61
N ASP A 108 9.11 -26.14 -13.04
CA ASP A 108 8.83 -26.58 -14.40
C ASP A 108 7.43 -26.19 -14.93
N ASP A 109 6.45 -26.00 -14.03
CA ASP A 109 5.11 -25.53 -14.37
C ASP A 109 4.95 -23.99 -14.43
N GLY A 110 6.03 -23.24 -14.14
CA GLY A 110 6.01 -21.77 -14.10
C GLY A 110 5.63 -21.18 -12.74
N THR A 111 5.34 -22.00 -11.72
CA THR A 111 5.03 -21.54 -10.37
C THR A 111 6.28 -20.97 -9.68
N ALA A 112 6.16 -19.76 -9.17
CA ALA A 112 7.20 -19.15 -8.35
C ALA A 112 7.18 -19.70 -6.92
N MET A 113 8.30 -20.26 -6.44
CA MET A 113 8.40 -20.72 -5.05
C MET A 113 8.52 -19.54 -4.08
N VAL A 114 9.11 -18.42 -4.51
CA VAL A 114 9.28 -17.21 -3.69
C VAL A 114 8.91 -15.97 -4.48
N ILE A 115 8.06 -15.13 -3.89
CA ILE A 115 7.59 -13.87 -4.47
C ILE A 115 7.81 -12.74 -3.47
N ASP A 116 8.69 -11.80 -3.82
CA ASP A 116 8.81 -10.52 -3.13
C ASP A 116 7.82 -9.55 -3.74
N TRP A 117 6.99 -8.91 -2.92
CA TRP A 117 5.97 -8.00 -3.42
C TRP A 117 5.94 -6.70 -2.64
N THR A 118 5.56 -5.64 -3.35
CA THR A 118 5.39 -4.30 -2.82
C THR A 118 4.13 -3.68 -3.40
N ILE A 119 3.24 -3.18 -2.53
CA ILE A 119 2.06 -2.42 -2.91
C ILE A 119 2.20 -0.98 -2.43
N GLU A 120 1.95 -0.04 -3.34
CA GLU A 120 1.91 1.39 -3.05
C GLU A 120 0.46 1.85 -3.04
N LEU A 121 0.04 2.42 -1.91
CA LEU A 121 -1.28 3.00 -1.74
C LEU A 121 -1.15 4.52 -1.64
N THR A 122 -2.10 5.22 -2.23
CA THR A 122 -2.26 6.66 -2.03
C THR A 122 -3.60 6.93 -1.36
N GLU A 123 -3.59 7.82 -0.39
CA GLU A 123 -4.80 8.27 0.30
C GLU A 123 -5.79 8.85 -0.72
N TYR A 124 -7.06 8.56 -0.51
CA TYR A 124 -8.15 9.12 -1.29
C TYR A 124 -9.01 9.99 -0.37
N THR A 125 -9.16 11.25 -0.73
CA THR A 125 -10.08 12.19 -0.08
C THR A 125 -11.15 12.62 -1.07
N ASN A 126 -12.40 12.73 -0.60
CA ASN A 126 -13.55 13.17 -1.38
C ASN A 126 -14.01 14.57 -0.92
N ALA A 127 -13.05 15.44 -0.63
CA ALA A 127 -13.28 16.80 -0.18
C ALA A 127 -13.86 17.68 -1.29
#